data_AF-A0A3L7QT94-F1
#
_entry.id   AF-A0A3L7QT94-F1
#
_cell.length_a   1.000
_cell.length_b   1.000
_cell.length_c   1.000
_cell.angle_alpha   90.00
_cell.angle_beta   90.00
_cell.angle_gamma   90.00
#
_symmetry.space_group_name_H-M   'P 1'
#
loop_
_entity.id
_entity.type
_entity.pdbx_description
1 polymer ?
#
loop_
_entity_poly.entity_id
_entity_poly.type
_entity_poly.pdbx_seq_one_letter_code
_entity_poly.pdbx_strand_id
1 'polypeptide(L)'
;MSIRFNTLSSDEITDLIESLDPKVRVNMSSLEAAEFLKYPLPTIYTWVHGGFLNGTFRKRGKRLNFLTRRLIEKFYNGKDWS
;
A
#
# COMPACT_ATOMS: atom_id res chain seq x y z
N MET A 1 -7.41 0.63 19.94
CA MET A 1 -7.72 1.96 19.37
C MET A 1 -7.90 1.72 17.87
N SER A 2 -9.14 1.58 17.39
CA SER A 2 -9.40 1.22 15.99
C SER A 2 -9.27 2.48 15.14
N ILE A 3 -8.15 2.60 14.42
CA ILE A 3 -7.99 3.61 13.38
C ILE A 3 -8.88 3.15 12.23
N ARG A 4 -10.14 3.57 12.20
CA ARG A 4 -10.99 3.36 11.02
C ARG A 4 -10.45 4.25 9.92
N PHE A 5 -9.64 3.67 9.03
CA PHE A 5 -9.45 4.25 7.71
C PHE A 5 -10.84 4.35 7.06
N ASN A 6 -11.18 5.52 6.52
CA ASN A 6 -12.39 5.62 5.70
C ASN A 6 -12.24 4.61 4.55
N THR A 7 -13.17 3.67 4.47
CA THR A 7 -13.18 2.68 3.39
C THR A 7 -13.40 3.44 2.08
N LEU A 8 -12.48 3.26 1.13
CA LEU A 8 -12.55 3.89 -0.19
C LEU A 8 -13.32 2.99 -1.17
N SER A 9 -14.22 3.59 -1.93
CA SER A 9 -14.86 2.95 -3.09
C SER A 9 -13.86 2.69 -4.22
N SER A 10 -14.24 1.88 -5.21
CA SER A 10 -13.36 1.58 -6.35
C SER A 10 -13.07 2.83 -7.21
N ASP A 11 -14.02 3.75 -7.30
CA ASP A 11 -13.87 4.98 -8.07
C ASP A 11 -12.92 5.94 -7.35
N GLU A 12 -13.07 6.12 -6.04
CA GLU A 12 -12.14 6.91 -5.22
C GLU A 12 -10.71 6.37 -5.26
N ILE A 13 -10.54 5.04 -5.30
CA ILE A 13 -9.21 4.41 -5.48
C ILE A 13 -8.65 4.71 -6.86
N THR A 14 -9.48 4.73 -7.90
CA THR A 14 -9.05 5.05 -9.27
C THR A 14 -8.61 6.50 -9.36
N ASP A 15 -9.44 7.43 -8.86
CA ASP A 15 -9.13 8.87 -8.83
C ASP A 15 -7.84 9.14 -8.03
N LEU A 16 -7.68 8.45 -6.89
CA LEU A 16 -6.45 8.54 -6.09
C LEU A 16 -5.23 8.09 -6.91
N ILE A 17 -5.29 6.94 -7.59
CA ILE A 17 -4.18 6.45 -8.42
C ILE A 17 -3.88 7.41 -9.57
N GLU A 18 -4.91 7.96 -10.22
CA GLU A 18 -4.74 8.91 -11.32
C GLU A 18 -4.10 10.23 -10.87
N SER A 19 -4.32 10.64 -9.62
CA SER A 19 -3.69 11.82 -9.03
C SER A 19 -2.19 11.63 -8.72
N LEU A 20 -1.68 10.38 -8.68
CA LEU A 20 -0.28 10.09 -8.39
C LEU A 20 0.63 10.37 -9.59
N ASP A 21 1.94 10.51 -9.30
CA ASP A 21 2.98 10.53 -10.34
C ASP A 21 2.82 9.30 -11.25
N PRO A 22 2.78 9.47 -12.58
CA PRO A 22 2.67 8.37 -13.55
C PRO A 22 3.60 7.18 -13.26
N LYS A 23 4.80 7.42 -12.72
CA LYS A 23 5.79 6.38 -12.41
C LYS A 23 5.32 5.41 -11.33
N VAL A 24 4.48 5.83 -10.40
CA VAL A 24 4.05 5.01 -9.25
C VAL A 24 2.62 4.49 -9.37
N ARG A 25 1.91 4.77 -10.47
CA ARG A 25 0.50 4.37 -10.65
C ARG A 25 0.31 2.86 -10.73
N VAL A 26 1.27 2.16 -11.32
CA VAL A 26 1.21 0.70 -11.49
C VAL A 26 1.85 0.00 -10.30
N ASN A 27 3.03 0.47 -9.90
CA ASN A 27 3.79 -0.16 -8.85
C ASN A 27 4.64 0.83 -8.05
N MET A 28 4.99 0.43 -6.83
CA MET A 28 5.79 1.20 -5.89
C MET A 28 6.90 0.33 -5.32
N SER A 29 8.11 0.87 -5.24
CA SER A 29 9.15 0.37 -4.36
C SER A 29 8.75 0.52 -2.88
N SER A 30 9.48 -0.14 -1.98
CA SER A 30 9.24 0.02 -0.54
C SER A 30 9.36 1.47 -0.07
N LEU A 31 10.24 2.26 -0.67
CA LEU A 31 10.43 3.67 -0.31
C LEU A 31 9.25 4.52 -0.80
N GLU A 32 8.83 4.36 -2.05
CA GLU A 32 7.66 5.07 -2.60
C GLU A 32 6.39 4.70 -1.85
N ALA A 33 6.23 3.43 -1.46
CA ALA A 33 5.11 2.99 -0.61
C ALA A 33 5.15 3.66 0.78
N ALA A 34 6.34 3.79 1.38
CA ALA A 34 6.52 4.46 2.66
C ALA A 34 6.16 5.96 2.59
N GLU A 35 6.66 6.64 1.55
CA GLU A 35 6.37 8.05 1.27
C GLU A 35 4.88 8.27 1.01
N PHE A 36 4.27 7.44 0.17
CA PHE A 36 2.84 7.51 -0.15
C PHE A 36 1.96 7.31 1.08
N LEU A 37 2.22 6.27 1.88
CA LEU A 37 1.44 5.97 3.08
C LEU A 37 1.78 6.90 4.25
N LYS A 38 2.84 7.70 4.15
CA LYS A 38 3.38 8.57 5.21
C LYS A 38 3.79 7.79 6.46
N TYR A 39 4.41 6.62 6.27
CA TYR A 39 4.98 5.83 7.36
C TYR A 39 6.48 5.62 7.16
N PRO A 40 7.26 5.44 8.24
CA PRO A 40 8.68 5.09 8.11
C PRO A 40 8.88 3.80 7.31
N LEU A 41 9.93 3.76 6.49
CA LEU A 41 10.30 2.56 5.73
C LEU A 41 10.43 1.28 6.59
N PRO A 42 11.00 1.32 7.82
CA PRO A 42 10.99 0.15 8.71
C PRO A 42 9.59 -0.38 9.01
N THR A 43 8.60 0.50 9.17
CA THR A 43 7.20 0.12 9.42
C THR A 43 6.62 -0.67 8.25
N ILE A 44 6.92 -0.28 7.01
CA ILE A 44 6.52 -1.03 5.81
C ILE A 44 7.07 -2.46 5.85
N TYR A 45 8.35 -2.63 6.22
CA TYR A 45 8.94 -3.95 6.36
C TYR A 45 8.32 -4.75 7.50
N THR A 46 8.06 -4.12 8.65
CA THR A 46 7.35 -4.77 9.77
C THR A 46 5.98 -5.29 9.33
N TRP A 47 5.21 -4.51 8.57
CA TRP A 47 3.91 -4.95 8.06
C TRP A 47 4.00 -6.07 7.03
N VAL A 48 5.03 -6.05 6.17
CA VAL A 48 5.31 -7.15 5.24
C VAL A 48 5.67 -8.42 5.99
N HIS A 49 6.54 -8.34 7.01
CA HIS A 49 6.95 -9.48 7.82
C HIS A 49 5.80 -10.03 8.67
N GLY A 50 4.94 -9.17 9.18
CA GLY A 50 3.73 -9.54 9.91
C GLY A 50 2.58 -10.06 9.02
N GLY A 51 2.74 -10.06 7.69
CA GLY A 51 1.75 -10.57 6.75
C GLY A 51 0.57 -9.62 6.45
N PHE A 52 0.55 -8.42 7.04
CA PHE A 52 -0.51 -7.42 6.85
C PHE A 52 -0.62 -6.95 5.38
N LEU A 53 0.49 -6.96 4.65
CA LEU A 53 0.56 -6.56 3.24
C LEU A 53 0.64 -7.76 2.28
N ASN A 54 0.30 -8.98 2.73
CA ASN A 54 0.31 -10.15 1.85
C ASN A 54 -0.62 -9.96 0.63
N GLY A 55 -0.12 -10.35 -0.55
CA GLY A 55 -0.85 -10.23 -1.82
C GLY A 55 -0.78 -8.85 -2.48
N THR A 56 -0.24 -7.83 -1.79
CA THR A 56 -0.08 -6.48 -2.35
C THR A 56 1.25 -6.28 -3.07
N PHE A 57 2.24 -7.16 -2.87
CA PHE A 57 3.58 -7.02 -3.45
C PHE A 57 4.10 -8.31 -4.10
N ARG A 58 5.13 -8.15 -4.93
CA ARG A 58 5.98 -9.24 -5.43
C ARG A 58 7.40 -9.05 -4.93
N LYS A 59 8.05 -10.16 -4.54
CA LYS A 59 9.49 -10.18 -4.20
C LYS A 59 10.31 -10.36 -5.46
N ARG A 60 11.32 -9.51 -5.68
CA ARG A 60 12.34 -9.67 -6.71
C ARG A 60 13.72 -9.57 -6.06
N GLY A 61 14.28 -10.73 -5.71
CA GLY A 61 15.47 -10.81 -4.87
C GLY A 61 15.21 -10.15 -3.51
N LYS A 62 16.04 -9.16 -3.13
CA LYS A 62 15.90 -8.40 -1.88
C LYS A 62 14.88 -7.25 -1.97
N ARG A 63 14.34 -6.95 -3.15
CA ARG A 63 13.42 -5.81 -3.37
C ARG A 63 11.97 -6.27 -3.29
N LEU A 64 11.14 -5.41 -2.71
CA LEU A 64 9.68 -5.51 -2.77
C LEU A 64 9.17 -4.57 -3.85
N ASN A 65 8.26 -5.06 -4.67
CA ASN A 65 7.54 -4.28 -5.65
C ASN A 65 6.03 -4.37 -5.35
N PHE A 66 5.48 -3.31 -4.78
CA PHE A 66 4.07 -3.20 -4.41
C PHE A 66 3.24 -2.87 -5.65
N LEU A 67 2.12 -3.55 -5.82
CA LEU A 67 1.11 -3.23 -6.82
C LEU A 67 0.23 -2.12 -6.23
N THR A 68 0.32 -0.91 -6.78
CA THR A 68 -0.22 0.31 -6.19
C THR A 68 -1.70 0.18 -5.82
N ARG A 69 -2.53 -0.30 -6.75
CA ARG A 69 -3.97 -0.52 -6.48
C ARG A 69 -4.20 -1.47 -5.31
N ARG A 70 -3.53 -2.62 -5.29
CA ARG A 70 -3.70 -3.61 -4.21
C ARG A 70 -3.20 -3.10 -2.87
N LEU A 71 -2.12 -2.32 -2.87
CA LEU A 71 -1.60 -1.69 -1.65
C LEU A 71 -2.64 -0.74 -1.07
N ILE A 72 -3.21 0.16 -1.90
CA ILE A 72 -4.24 1.12 -1.51
C ILE A 72 -5.49 0.39 -1.01
N GLU A 73 -6.01 -0.57 -1.79
CA GLU A 73 -7.17 -1.38 -1.40
C GLU A 73 -6.95 -2.07 -0.06
N LYS A 74 -5.80 -2.74 0.13
CA LYS A 74 -5.52 -3.45 1.37
C LYS A 74 -5.32 -2.49 2.54
N PHE A 75 -4.70 -1.34 2.33
CA PHE A 75 -4.42 -0.36 3.38
C PHE A 75 -5.69 0.32 3.90
N TYR A 76 -6.56 0.80 2.99
CA TYR A 76 -7.77 1.52 3.38
C TYR A 76 -8.97 0.60 3.67
N ASN A 77 -9.04 -0.58 3.04
CA ASN A 77 -10.23 -1.45 3.08
C ASN A 77 -9.94 -2.84 3.69
N GLY A 78 -8.70 -3.12 4.11
CA GLY A 78 -8.34 -4.42 4.66
C GLY A 78 -8.99 -4.68 6.02
N LYS A 79 -9.61 -5.87 6.17
CA LYS A 79 -10.25 -6.31 7.42
C LYS A 79 -9.27 -6.45 8.59
N ASP A 80 -7.99 -6.70 8.29
CA ASP A 80 -6.96 -7.11 9.25
C ASP A 80 -6.20 -5.92 9.91
N TRP A 81 -6.63 -4.68 9.69
CA TRP A 81 -6.03 -3.48 10.31
C TRP A 81 -6.73 -3.05 11.62
N SER A 82 -7.69 -3.85 12.09
CA SER A 82 -8.51 -3.57 13.29
C SER A 82 -7.95 -4.18 14.57
#